data_AF-A0A1Z4I1H5-F1
#
_entry.id   AF-A0A1Z4I1H5-F1
#
_cell.length_a   1.000
_cell.length_b   1.000
_cell.length_c   1.000
_cell.angle_alpha   90.00
_cell.angle_beta   90.00
_cell.angle_gamma   90.00
#
_symmetry.space_group_name_H-M   'P 1'
#
loop_
_entity.id
_entity.type
_entity.pdbx_description
1 polymer ?
#
loop_
_entity_poly.entity_id
_entity_poly.type
_entity_poly.pdbx_seq_one_letter_code
_entity_poly.pdbx_strand_id
1 'polypeptide(L)'
;MQTIRIQLRESTQETVELRYWLPQKNNYESRRLKLVEIADLLKQGERDYYKLLPNLPGIGQQLFFWLDGDGRWLSRGIANCRGEGLVIAIDTEQKLAHLPWEVLHDGEDFLVKRVNPVVLPLRWVEKETEGFSVEPRQLRVLFMATDPEDVEPKLEFEQEEARILADTRDFAVDLRVEESGCVSELGKVWSRYLDDFDVFHLTGHASIKDEAPYTPYFITETEIGERHETTAAELAEVFRFRFPKLVFLSGCRTGQAADKGAVPSMAEALIAQGARAVLSWGRACGRPDSYSRRRAPLRQIGSRISISPSTR
;
A
#
# COMPACT_ATOMS: atom_id res chain seq x y z
N MET A 1 -14.41 8.83 -10.89
CA MET A 1 -12.94 8.93 -11.03
C MET A 1 -12.53 8.20 -12.32
N GLN A 2 -11.62 8.75 -13.12
CA GLN A 2 -11.11 8.06 -14.33
C GLN A 2 -9.93 7.15 -13.94
N THR A 3 -9.66 6.11 -14.73
CA THR A 3 -8.53 5.19 -14.45
C THR A 3 -7.69 4.99 -15.70
N ILE A 4 -6.39 5.27 -15.59
CA ILE A 4 -5.37 4.78 -16.52
C ILE A 4 -4.84 3.47 -15.94
N ARG A 5 -4.93 2.39 -16.70
CA ARG A 5 -4.31 1.10 -16.33
C ARG A 5 -2.98 0.98 -17.01
N ILE A 6 -1.97 0.55 -16.28
CA ILE A 6 -0.61 0.28 -16.72
C ILE A 6 -0.29 -1.14 -16.31
N GLN A 7 0.18 -1.94 -17.26
CA GLN A 7 0.69 -3.27 -17.00
C GLN A 7 2.11 -3.35 -17.56
N LEU A 8 3.05 -3.71 -16.69
CA LEU A 8 4.46 -3.89 -17.03
C LEU A 8 4.78 -5.39 -16.91
N ARG A 9 5.14 -6.00 -18.05
CA ARG A 9 5.52 -7.41 -18.15
C ARG A 9 6.90 -7.55 -18.76
N GLU A 10 7.75 -8.36 -18.16
CA GLU A 10 9.06 -8.62 -18.74
C GLU A 10 8.90 -9.33 -20.09
N SER A 11 9.45 -8.74 -21.15
CA SER A 11 9.42 -9.33 -22.49
C SER A 11 10.73 -10.05 -22.80
N THR A 12 11.87 -9.47 -22.39
CA THR A 12 13.20 -10.06 -22.45
C THR A 12 14.00 -9.64 -21.20
N GLN A 13 15.21 -10.17 -21.03
CA GLN A 13 16.10 -9.74 -19.93
C GLN A 13 16.41 -8.23 -19.94
N GLU A 14 16.30 -7.56 -21.09
CA GLU A 14 16.67 -6.15 -21.28
C GLU A 14 15.47 -5.23 -21.51
N THR A 15 14.27 -5.78 -21.74
CA THR A 15 13.09 -5.00 -22.14
C THR A 15 11.82 -5.43 -21.43
N VAL A 16 10.98 -4.44 -21.19
CA VAL A 16 9.65 -4.59 -20.59
C VAL A 16 8.62 -4.17 -21.62
N GLU A 17 7.56 -4.97 -21.75
CA GLU A 17 6.37 -4.55 -22.45
C GLU A 17 5.51 -3.72 -21.49
N LEU A 18 5.35 -2.44 -21.83
CA LEU A 18 4.37 -1.54 -21.25
C LEU A 18 3.07 -1.69 -22.03
N ARG A 19 2.00 -2.13 -21.38
CA ARG A 19 0.63 -2.08 -21.90
C ARG A 19 -0.16 -1.05 -21.11
N TYR A 20 -0.90 -0.18 -21.79
CA TYR A 20 -1.73 0.81 -21.10
C TYR A 20 -3.11 0.97 -21.72
N TRP A 21 -4.08 1.26 -20.86
CA TRP A 21 -5.46 1.56 -21.22
C TRP A 21 -5.78 2.98 -20.76
N LEU A 22 -6.15 3.83 -21.70
CA LEU A 22 -6.66 5.16 -21.41
C LEU A 22 -8.17 5.09 -21.09
N PRO A 23 -8.70 5.98 -20.25
CA PRO A 23 -10.12 5.95 -19.85
C PRO A 23 -11.11 5.99 -21.02
N GLN A 24 -10.71 6.57 -22.16
CA GLN A 24 -11.58 6.72 -23.34
C GLN A 24 -11.42 5.59 -24.38
N LYS A 25 -10.56 4.59 -24.13
CA LYS A 25 -10.24 3.54 -25.10
C LYS A 25 -10.51 2.15 -24.54
N ASN A 26 -11.18 1.32 -25.33
CA ASN A 26 -11.45 -0.09 -24.96
C ASN A 26 -10.24 -1.01 -25.19
N ASN A 27 -9.36 -0.64 -26.13
CA ASN A 27 -8.16 -1.41 -26.45
C ASN A 27 -6.94 -0.86 -25.71
N TYR A 28 -6.00 -1.74 -25.39
CA TYR A 28 -4.70 -1.31 -24.92
C TYR A 28 -3.81 -0.85 -26.06
N GLU A 29 -2.89 0.03 -25.74
CA GLU A 29 -1.71 0.30 -26.55
C GLU A 29 -0.50 -0.32 -25.87
N SER A 30 0.49 -0.78 -26.65
CA SER A 30 1.72 -1.33 -26.10
C SER A 30 2.97 -0.65 -26.61
N ARG A 31 4.01 -0.65 -25.77
CA ARG A 31 5.33 -0.08 -26.02
C ARG A 31 6.39 -0.97 -25.41
N ARG A 32 7.59 -0.94 -25.96
CA ARG A 32 8.76 -1.59 -25.37
C ARG A 32 9.61 -0.53 -24.68
N LEU A 33 9.86 -0.75 -23.39
CA LEU A 33 10.73 0.08 -22.58
C LEU A 33 12.04 -0.67 -22.32
N LYS A 34 13.17 0.03 -22.38
CA LYS A 34 14.47 -0.55 -22.09
C LYS A 34 14.74 -0.47 -20.58
N LEU A 35 15.15 -1.58 -19.98
CA LEU A 35 15.47 -1.65 -18.56
C LEU A 35 16.77 -0.90 -18.21
N VAL A 36 17.67 -0.73 -19.18
CA VAL A 36 18.93 0.00 -18.99
C VAL A 36 18.71 1.45 -18.53
N GLU A 37 17.60 2.07 -18.94
CA GLU A 37 17.24 3.45 -18.58
C GLU A 37 16.89 3.62 -17.10
N ILE A 38 16.54 2.52 -16.42
CA ILE A 38 16.23 2.48 -14.98
C ILE A 38 17.14 1.50 -14.23
N ALA A 39 18.26 1.08 -14.82
CA ALA A 39 19.13 0.05 -14.23
C ALA A 39 19.67 0.46 -12.85
N ASP A 40 19.96 1.75 -12.65
CA ASP A 40 20.42 2.25 -11.35
C ASP A 40 19.32 2.19 -10.30
N LEU A 41 18.07 2.44 -10.67
CA LEU A 41 16.92 2.30 -9.77
C LEU A 41 16.67 0.85 -9.40
N LEU A 42 16.81 -0.08 -10.34
CA LEU A 42 16.72 -1.51 -10.08
C LEU A 42 17.81 -1.96 -9.10
N LYS A 43 19.07 -1.56 -9.32
CA LYS A 43 20.18 -1.84 -8.40
C LYS A 43 19.99 -1.22 -7.02
N GLN A 44 19.40 -0.03 -6.93
CA GLN A 44 19.06 0.59 -5.65
C GLN A 44 17.91 -0.14 -4.95
N GLY A 45 16.91 -0.59 -5.72
CA GLY A 45 15.81 -1.44 -5.25
C GLY A 45 16.29 -2.75 -4.64
N GLU A 46 17.33 -3.36 -5.21
CA GLU A 46 17.99 -4.57 -4.71
C GLU A 46 18.76 -4.36 -3.39
N ARG A 47 19.13 -3.12 -3.06
CA ARG A 47 19.97 -2.77 -1.89
C ARG A 47 19.17 -2.15 -0.73
N ASP A 48 17.86 -2.37 -0.69
CA ASP A 48 16.89 -1.77 0.24
C ASP A 48 16.60 -0.28 -0.01
N TYR A 49 15.81 0.00 -1.05
CA TYR A 49 15.16 1.30 -1.28
C TYR A 49 14.57 1.88 0.02
N TYR A 50 14.02 1.03 0.90
CA TYR A 50 13.33 1.46 2.11
C TYR A 50 14.23 1.76 3.33
N LYS A 51 15.56 1.57 3.23
CA LYS A 51 16.52 1.87 4.30
C LYS A 51 17.14 3.26 4.17
N LEU A 52 17.48 3.71 2.97
CA LEU A 52 18.14 5.00 2.71
C LEU A 52 17.63 5.58 1.38
N LEU A 53 16.80 6.63 1.44
CA LEU A 53 16.35 7.36 0.25
C LEU A 53 16.98 8.73 0.13
N PRO A 54 18.15 8.86 -0.50
CA PRO A 54 18.55 10.14 -1.04
C PRO A 54 17.72 10.38 -2.33
N ASN A 55 16.94 11.47 -2.34
CA ASN A 55 16.28 12.06 -3.52
C ASN A 55 15.03 11.36 -4.11
N LEU A 56 13.91 11.38 -3.37
CA LEU A 56 12.59 10.95 -3.88
C LEU A 56 12.17 11.67 -5.19
N PRO A 57 12.34 13.00 -5.36
CA PRO A 57 11.96 13.67 -6.61
C PRO A 57 12.68 13.12 -7.83
N GLY A 58 14.00 12.91 -7.76
CA GLY A 58 14.77 12.39 -8.88
C GLY A 58 14.34 10.99 -9.30
N ILE A 59 14.04 10.12 -8.32
CA ILE A 59 13.54 8.76 -8.58
C ILE A 59 12.16 8.83 -9.24
N GLY A 60 11.28 9.67 -8.71
CA GLY A 60 9.95 9.91 -9.27
C GLY A 60 9.96 10.40 -10.71
N GLN A 61 10.87 11.34 -11.03
CA GLN A 61 11.03 11.89 -12.37
C GLN A 61 11.56 10.84 -13.35
N GLN A 62 12.58 10.07 -12.95
CA GLN A 62 13.15 9.02 -13.79
C GLN A 62 12.09 7.95 -14.12
N LEU A 63 11.31 7.50 -13.14
CA LEU A 63 10.21 6.55 -13.38
C LEU A 63 9.11 7.13 -14.27
N PHE A 64 8.70 8.37 -14.02
CA PHE A 64 7.65 9.02 -14.80
C PHE A 64 8.06 9.20 -16.26
N PHE A 65 9.26 9.75 -16.53
CA PHE A 65 9.71 9.96 -17.90
C PHE A 65 10.03 8.66 -18.64
N TRP A 66 10.50 7.63 -17.93
CA TRP A 66 10.65 6.29 -18.49
C TRP A 66 9.31 5.70 -18.95
N LEU A 67 8.24 5.85 -18.15
CA LEU A 67 6.89 5.44 -18.55
C LEU A 67 6.33 6.29 -19.70
N ASP A 68 6.46 7.61 -19.59
CA ASP A 68 5.85 8.58 -20.50
C ASP A 68 6.51 8.55 -21.90
N GLY A 69 7.84 8.39 -21.91
CA GLY A 69 8.70 8.37 -23.09
C GLY A 69 8.56 9.59 -24.00
N ASP A 70 9.21 9.55 -25.17
CA ASP A 70 9.12 10.60 -26.19
C ASP A 70 7.69 10.85 -26.66
N GLY A 71 6.88 9.79 -26.61
CA GLY A 71 5.49 9.86 -26.99
C GLY A 71 4.63 10.64 -26.00
N ARG A 72 5.09 11.01 -24.80
CA ARG A 72 4.38 11.83 -23.79
C ARG A 72 2.93 11.38 -23.53
N TRP A 73 2.68 10.07 -23.56
CA TRP A 73 1.32 9.53 -23.56
C TRP A 73 0.66 9.64 -22.18
N LEU A 74 1.43 9.46 -21.10
CA LEU A 74 0.98 9.56 -19.73
C LEU A 74 0.73 11.02 -19.36
N SER A 75 1.65 11.92 -19.73
CA SER A 75 1.48 13.37 -19.60
C SER A 75 0.19 13.84 -20.28
N ARG A 76 -0.06 13.41 -21.53
CA ARG A 76 -1.31 13.73 -22.23
C ARG A 76 -2.53 13.07 -21.60
N GLY A 77 -2.41 11.84 -21.12
CA GLY A 77 -3.48 11.12 -20.42
C GLY A 77 -3.92 11.86 -19.15
N ILE A 78 -2.96 12.36 -18.36
CA ILE A 78 -3.20 13.17 -17.17
C ILE A 78 -3.83 14.51 -17.55
N ALA A 79 -3.28 15.23 -18.53
CA ALA A 79 -3.79 16.53 -18.96
C ALA A 79 -5.22 16.45 -19.55
N ASN A 80 -5.57 15.33 -20.18
CA ASN A 80 -6.91 15.10 -20.74
C ASN A 80 -7.93 14.62 -19.70
N CYS A 81 -7.53 14.44 -18.43
CA CYS A 81 -8.48 14.09 -17.39
C CYS A 81 -9.38 15.29 -17.09
N ARG A 82 -10.68 15.12 -17.35
CA ARG A 82 -11.71 16.15 -17.14
C ARG A 82 -12.56 15.92 -15.88
N GLY A 83 -12.30 14.85 -15.14
CA GLY A 83 -13.02 14.51 -13.92
C GLY A 83 -12.34 15.07 -12.68
N GLU A 84 -12.97 14.89 -11.51
CA GLU A 84 -12.43 15.35 -10.22
C GLU A 84 -11.17 14.58 -9.78
N GLY A 85 -10.93 13.39 -10.35
CA GLY A 85 -9.75 12.59 -10.05
C GLY A 85 -9.43 11.52 -11.10
N LEU A 86 -8.16 11.13 -11.11
CA LEU A 86 -7.53 10.15 -11.96
C LEU A 86 -6.76 9.13 -11.12
N VAL A 87 -7.06 7.86 -11.31
CA VAL A 87 -6.28 6.74 -10.78
C VAL A 87 -5.28 6.30 -11.84
N ILE A 88 -4.03 6.11 -11.46
CA ILE A 88 -3.02 5.44 -12.29
C ILE A 88 -2.78 4.07 -11.64
N ALA A 89 -3.45 3.04 -12.16
CA ALA A 89 -3.37 1.68 -11.64
C ALA A 89 -2.20 0.95 -12.31
N ILE A 90 -1.17 0.61 -11.54
CA ILE A 90 0.10 0.07 -12.02
C ILE A 90 0.26 -1.38 -11.57
N ASP A 91 0.18 -2.28 -12.53
CA ASP A 91 0.43 -3.71 -12.35
C ASP A 91 1.84 -4.05 -12.82
N THR A 92 2.65 -4.60 -11.92
CA THR A 92 4.07 -4.90 -12.13
C THR A 92 4.42 -6.26 -11.58
N GLU A 93 5.40 -6.91 -12.20
CA GLU A 93 5.93 -8.20 -11.75
C GLU A 93 7.38 -8.08 -11.29
N GLN A 94 7.80 -9.03 -10.43
CA GLN A 94 9.20 -9.29 -10.07
C GLN A 94 9.97 -8.03 -9.65
N LYS A 95 11.11 -7.74 -10.31
CA LYS A 95 12.01 -6.63 -9.98
C LYS A 95 11.36 -5.24 -10.10
N LEU A 96 10.30 -5.10 -10.90
CA LEU A 96 9.56 -3.85 -11.04
C LEU A 96 8.61 -3.60 -9.87
N ALA A 97 8.18 -4.65 -9.18
CA ALA A 97 7.37 -4.52 -7.97
C ALA A 97 8.14 -3.83 -6.83
N HIS A 98 9.47 -3.76 -6.88
CA HIS A 98 10.26 -3.04 -5.88
C HIS A 98 10.29 -1.52 -6.07
N LEU A 99 9.92 -1.03 -7.26
CA LEU A 99 10.03 0.38 -7.59
C LEU A 99 8.90 1.20 -6.91
N PRO A 100 9.19 2.41 -6.41
CA PRO A 100 8.25 3.25 -5.66
C PRO A 100 7.28 4.00 -6.59
N TRP A 101 6.36 3.30 -7.24
CA TRP A 101 5.41 3.92 -8.17
C TRP A 101 4.55 5.04 -7.56
N GLU A 102 4.43 5.09 -6.24
CA GLU A 102 3.73 6.11 -5.49
C GLU A 102 4.43 7.49 -5.56
N VAL A 103 5.74 7.52 -5.85
CA VAL A 103 6.53 8.76 -5.92
C VAL A 103 6.68 9.32 -7.33
N LEU A 104 5.85 8.87 -8.30
CA LEU A 104 5.87 9.43 -9.66
C LEU A 104 5.78 10.96 -9.63
N HIS A 105 6.66 11.60 -10.40
CA HIS A 105 6.84 13.04 -10.42
C HIS A 105 6.95 13.52 -11.86
N ASP A 106 6.10 14.47 -12.27
CA ASP A 106 5.94 14.89 -13.67
C ASP A 106 6.98 15.91 -14.16
N GLY A 107 8.02 16.17 -13.36
CA GLY A 107 8.96 17.28 -13.52
C GLY A 107 8.61 18.52 -12.67
N GLU A 108 7.35 18.75 -12.32
CA GLU A 108 6.91 19.91 -11.52
C GLU A 108 6.70 19.55 -10.04
N ASP A 109 5.88 18.53 -9.75
CA ASP A 109 5.73 17.98 -8.40
C ASP A 109 5.34 16.50 -8.45
N PHE A 110 5.23 15.86 -7.29
CA PHE A 110 4.68 14.51 -7.17
C PHE A 110 3.22 14.47 -7.62
N LEU A 111 2.84 13.45 -8.40
CA LEU A 111 1.48 13.30 -8.91
C LEU A 111 0.44 13.26 -7.77
N VAL A 112 0.78 12.58 -6.66
CA VAL A 112 -0.07 12.45 -5.46
C VAL A 112 -0.41 13.77 -4.79
N LYS A 113 0.34 14.84 -5.04
CA LYS A 113 0.08 16.17 -4.48
C LYS A 113 -0.90 16.98 -5.30
N ARG A 114 -1.18 16.55 -6.53
CA ARG A 114 -2.08 17.28 -7.41
C ARG A 114 -3.48 17.26 -6.83
N VAL A 115 -4.13 18.43 -6.79
CA VAL A 115 -5.47 18.60 -6.21
C VAL A 115 -6.56 18.79 -7.27
N ASN A 116 -6.19 19.11 -8.51
CA ASN A 116 -7.13 19.28 -9.61
C ASN A 116 -6.52 18.90 -10.97
N PRO A 117 -6.91 17.76 -11.56
CA PRO A 117 -7.58 16.65 -10.89
C PRO A 117 -6.67 16.02 -9.81
N VAL A 118 -7.25 15.35 -8.81
CA VAL A 118 -6.48 14.49 -7.91
C VAL A 118 -5.89 13.35 -8.72
N VAL A 119 -4.57 13.12 -8.65
CA VAL A 119 -3.92 12.00 -9.36
C VAL A 119 -3.36 11.03 -8.34
N LEU A 120 -3.86 9.79 -8.36
CA LEU A 120 -3.47 8.75 -7.41
C LEU A 120 -2.81 7.57 -8.14
N PRO A 121 -1.46 7.52 -8.18
CA PRO A 121 -0.75 6.30 -8.50
C PRO A 121 -1.01 5.24 -7.43
N LEU A 122 -1.42 4.06 -7.86
CA LEU A 122 -1.64 2.92 -6.99
C LEU A 122 -1.16 1.64 -7.66
N ARG A 123 -0.80 0.66 -6.85
CA ARG A 123 -0.43 -0.67 -7.35
C ARG A 123 -1.69 -1.47 -7.60
N TRP A 124 -1.73 -2.23 -8.67
CA TRP A 124 -2.92 -2.95 -9.07
C TRP A 124 -2.58 -4.39 -9.41
N VAL A 125 -3.48 -5.29 -9.05
CA VAL A 125 -3.44 -6.69 -9.46
C VAL A 125 -4.76 -7.01 -10.14
N GLU A 126 -4.69 -7.51 -11.36
CA GLU A 126 -5.88 -7.98 -12.08
C GLU A 126 -6.41 -9.25 -11.42
N LYS A 127 -7.54 -9.12 -10.71
CA LYS A 127 -8.24 -10.21 -10.05
C LYS A 127 -9.73 -9.94 -10.12
N GLU A 128 -10.52 -10.95 -10.49
CA GLU A 128 -11.97 -10.86 -10.38
C GLU A 128 -12.35 -10.62 -8.92
N THR A 129 -13.09 -9.54 -8.67
CA THR A 129 -13.67 -9.27 -7.37
C THR A 129 -15.12 -8.92 -7.51
N GLU A 130 -15.90 -9.36 -6.53
CA GLU A 130 -17.28 -8.93 -6.42
C GLU A 130 -17.34 -7.42 -6.25
N GLY A 131 -18.27 -6.78 -6.95
CA GLY A 131 -18.56 -5.37 -6.72
C GLY A 131 -19.07 -5.19 -5.30
N PHE A 132 -18.66 -4.10 -4.65
CA PHE A 132 -19.24 -3.70 -3.37
C PHE A 132 -19.99 -2.39 -3.55
N SER A 133 -21.04 -2.21 -2.76
CA SER A 133 -21.71 -0.93 -2.64
C SER A 133 -21.23 -0.22 -1.38
N VAL A 134 -21.11 1.10 -1.47
CA VAL A 134 -20.92 1.92 -0.27
C VAL A 134 -22.26 1.96 0.44
N GLU A 135 -22.30 1.36 1.63
CA GLU A 135 -23.52 1.33 2.43
C GLU A 135 -23.72 2.71 3.09
N PRO A 136 -24.96 3.25 3.11
CA PRO A 136 -25.26 4.54 3.72
C PRO A 136 -25.35 4.41 5.26
N ARG A 137 -24.29 3.90 5.89
CA ARG A 137 -24.15 3.76 7.34
C ARG A 137 -22.82 4.35 7.80
N GLN A 138 -22.65 4.41 9.13
CA GLN A 138 -21.39 4.82 9.73
C GLN A 138 -20.25 3.90 9.29
N LEU A 139 -19.06 4.50 9.09
CA LEU A 139 -17.85 3.75 8.75
C LEU A 139 -17.45 2.91 9.98
N ARG A 140 -17.42 1.59 9.83
CA ARG A 140 -17.05 0.68 10.92
C ARG A 140 -15.56 0.37 10.83
N VAL A 141 -14.83 0.74 11.87
CA VAL A 141 -13.38 0.60 11.95
C VAL A 141 -13.04 -0.30 13.12
N LEU A 142 -12.32 -1.38 12.87
CA LEU A 142 -11.66 -2.16 13.91
C LEU A 142 -10.20 -1.76 13.97
N PHE A 143 -9.79 -1.14 15.06
CA PHE A 143 -8.44 -0.73 15.35
C PHE A 143 -7.79 -1.72 16.32
N MET A 144 -6.55 -2.09 16.04
CA MET A 144 -5.73 -2.96 16.87
C MET A 144 -4.32 -2.40 16.91
N ALA A 145 -3.80 -2.22 18.11
CA ALA A 145 -2.42 -1.83 18.34
C ALA A 145 -1.65 -2.99 18.97
N THR A 146 -0.36 -3.10 18.67
CA THR A 146 0.53 -4.11 19.26
C THR A 146 1.79 -3.46 19.81
N ASP A 147 2.12 -3.77 21.07
CA ASP A 147 3.32 -3.27 21.76
C ASP A 147 3.88 -4.35 22.72
N PRO A 148 4.32 -5.52 22.21
CA PRO A 148 4.84 -6.60 23.06
C PRO A 148 6.03 -6.15 23.91
N GLU A 149 6.14 -6.72 25.11
CA GLU A 149 7.04 -6.23 26.18
C GLU A 149 8.53 -6.16 25.78
N ASP A 150 8.98 -7.04 24.87
CA ASP A 150 10.38 -7.18 24.46
C ASP A 150 10.73 -6.39 23.18
N VAL A 151 9.81 -5.56 22.67
CA VAL A 151 9.99 -4.83 21.41
C VAL A 151 10.13 -3.33 21.64
N GLU A 152 11.24 -2.77 21.16
CA GLU A 152 11.55 -1.34 21.22
C GLU A 152 11.67 -0.73 19.82
N PRO A 153 11.34 0.56 19.62
CA PRO A 153 10.80 1.48 20.62
C PRO A 153 9.35 1.20 20.96
N LYS A 154 8.95 1.43 22.23
CA LYS A 154 7.54 1.44 22.61
C LYS A 154 6.73 2.40 21.76
N LEU A 155 5.53 1.96 21.37
CA LEU A 155 4.63 2.76 20.54
C LEU A 155 3.67 3.58 21.40
N GLU A 156 3.47 4.84 21.01
CA GLU A 156 2.46 5.71 21.65
C GLU A 156 1.08 5.45 21.03
N PHE A 157 0.61 4.20 21.08
CA PHE A 157 -0.64 3.80 20.41
C PHE A 157 -1.88 4.53 20.96
N GLU A 158 -1.90 4.90 22.25
CA GLU A 158 -2.94 5.75 22.83
C GLU A 158 -3.03 7.12 22.15
N GLN A 159 -1.89 7.68 21.71
CA GLN A 159 -1.89 8.93 20.95
C GLN A 159 -2.43 8.74 19.54
N GLU A 160 -2.16 7.59 18.91
CA GLU A 160 -2.71 7.28 17.59
C GLU A 160 -4.24 7.12 17.66
N GLU A 161 -4.74 6.38 18.65
CA GLU A 161 -6.18 6.25 18.91
C GLU A 161 -6.83 7.63 19.18
N ALA A 162 -6.23 8.44 20.05
CA ALA A 162 -6.72 9.78 20.37
C ALA A 162 -6.76 10.69 19.13
N ARG A 163 -5.80 10.56 18.21
CA ARG A 163 -5.79 11.29 16.93
C ARG A 163 -6.90 10.83 16.01
N ILE A 164 -7.11 9.52 15.87
CA ILE A 164 -8.21 8.97 15.08
C ILE A 164 -9.53 9.51 15.61
N LEU A 165 -9.78 9.45 16.93
CA LEU A 165 -10.99 9.96 17.55
C LEU A 165 -11.14 11.49 17.41
N ALA A 166 -10.05 12.25 17.48
CA ALA A 166 -10.08 13.69 17.32
C ALA A 166 -10.39 14.10 15.87
N ASP A 167 -9.72 13.49 14.91
CA ASP A 167 -9.87 13.80 13.48
C ASP A 167 -11.17 13.24 12.89
N THR A 168 -11.72 12.17 13.48
CA THR A 168 -13.00 11.57 13.08
C THR A 168 -14.20 12.11 13.84
N ARG A 169 -14.03 13.06 14.79
CA ARG A 169 -15.12 13.57 15.64
C ARG A 169 -16.33 14.10 14.86
N ASP A 170 -16.08 14.75 13.74
CA ASP A 170 -17.12 15.32 12.86
C ASP A 170 -17.67 14.31 11.84
N PHE A 171 -17.13 13.09 11.83
CA PHE A 171 -17.53 11.99 10.96
C PHE A 171 -18.25 10.90 11.77
N ALA A 172 -19.24 10.26 11.16
CA ALA A 172 -19.94 9.16 11.80
C ALA A 172 -19.11 7.85 11.64
N VAL A 173 -18.19 7.63 12.59
CA VAL A 173 -17.32 6.44 12.66
C VAL A 173 -17.67 5.60 13.89
N ASP A 174 -17.92 4.31 13.70
CA ASP A 174 -18.04 3.32 14.76
C ASP A 174 -16.67 2.65 14.93
N LEU A 175 -15.88 3.19 15.87
CA LEU A 175 -14.55 2.69 16.20
C LEU A 175 -14.64 1.62 17.28
N ARG A 176 -14.05 0.45 16.99
CA ARG A 176 -13.83 -0.64 17.94
C ARG A 176 -12.35 -0.86 18.12
N VAL A 177 -11.93 -1.02 19.37
CA VAL A 177 -10.53 -1.25 19.71
C VAL A 177 -10.38 -2.68 20.22
N GLU A 178 -9.43 -3.40 19.65
CA GLU A 178 -8.89 -4.64 20.20
C GLU A 178 -7.61 -4.24 20.97
N GLU A 179 -7.65 -4.35 22.29
CA GLU A 179 -6.63 -3.81 23.20
C GLU A 179 -5.52 -4.81 23.53
N SER A 180 -5.72 -6.11 23.28
CA SER A 180 -4.77 -7.15 23.70
C SER A 180 -3.56 -7.29 22.78
N GLY A 181 -3.63 -6.75 21.56
CA GLY A 181 -2.61 -6.96 20.55
C GLY A 181 -2.51 -8.41 20.08
N CYS A 182 -3.45 -9.27 20.47
CA CYS A 182 -3.42 -10.71 20.21
C CYS A 182 -4.33 -11.14 19.07
N VAL A 183 -3.79 -11.94 18.14
CA VAL A 183 -4.54 -12.43 16.96
C VAL A 183 -5.67 -13.39 17.35
N SER A 184 -5.53 -14.15 18.43
CA SER A 184 -6.61 -15.03 18.91
C SER A 184 -7.79 -14.21 19.45
N GLU A 185 -7.51 -13.13 20.17
CA GLU A 185 -8.52 -12.17 20.65
C GLU A 185 -9.14 -11.39 19.49
N LEU A 186 -8.35 -10.97 18.50
CA LEU A 186 -8.86 -10.41 17.26
C LEU A 186 -9.89 -11.34 16.60
N GLY A 187 -9.62 -12.66 16.54
CA GLY A 187 -10.58 -13.65 16.05
C GLY A 187 -11.86 -13.76 16.89
N LYS A 188 -11.75 -13.66 18.21
CA LYS A 188 -12.91 -13.61 19.12
C LYS A 188 -13.74 -12.35 18.90
N VAL A 189 -13.11 -11.19 18.73
CA VAL A 189 -13.79 -9.93 18.39
C VAL A 189 -14.45 -10.04 17.02
N TRP A 190 -13.72 -10.46 16.00
CA TRP A 190 -14.20 -10.57 14.62
C TRP A 190 -15.44 -11.48 14.51
N SER A 191 -15.41 -12.65 15.16
CA SER A 191 -16.51 -13.62 15.11
C SER A 191 -17.77 -13.21 15.86
N ARG A 192 -17.68 -12.27 16.82
CA ARG A 192 -18.85 -11.78 17.57
C ARG A 192 -19.73 -10.84 16.76
N TYR A 193 -19.18 -10.17 15.75
CA TYR A 193 -19.94 -9.24 14.91
C TYR A 193 -20.48 -9.94 13.67
N LEU A 194 -21.81 -9.92 13.53
CA LEU A 194 -22.49 -10.48 12.35
C LEU A 194 -22.33 -9.60 11.12
N ASP A 195 -22.07 -8.31 11.29
CA ASP A 195 -21.86 -7.33 10.23
C ASP A 195 -20.36 -7.12 9.97
N ASP A 196 -19.99 -6.85 8.73
CA ASP A 196 -18.59 -6.65 8.34
C ASP A 196 -18.04 -5.28 8.78
N PHE A 197 -16.76 -5.27 9.16
CA PHE A 197 -16.00 -4.04 9.31
C PHE A 197 -15.61 -3.50 7.93
N ASP A 198 -15.69 -2.17 7.74
CA ASP A 198 -15.23 -1.56 6.50
C ASP A 198 -13.71 -1.44 6.49
N VAL A 199 -13.12 -1.12 7.64
CA VAL A 199 -11.68 -0.94 7.80
C VAL A 199 -11.18 -1.77 8.97
N PHE A 200 -10.09 -2.52 8.75
CA PHE A 200 -9.27 -3.05 9.83
C PHE A 200 -7.94 -2.28 9.83
N HIS A 201 -7.60 -1.63 10.94
CA HIS A 201 -6.37 -0.88 11.10
C HIS A 201 -5.49 -1.54 12.16
N LEU A 202 -4.38 -2.12 11.72
CA LEU A 202 -3.36 -2.70 12.58
C LEU A 202 -2.14 -1.77 12.65
N THR A 203 -1.76 -1.35 13.86
CA THR A 203 -0.57 -0.53 14.10
C THR A 203 0.40 -1.26 15.01
N GLY A 204 1.69 -1.20 14.69
CA GLY A 204 2.70 -1.93 15.45
C GLY A 204 4.02 -2.08 14.70
N HIS A 205 4.90 -2.93 15.23
CA HIS A 205 6.15 -3.26 14.56
C HIS A 205 5.94 -4.37 13.53
N ALA A 206 6.67 -4.30 12.42
CA ALA A 206 6.65 -5.32 11.39
C ALA A 206 8.04 -5.45 10.77
N SER A 207 8.35 -6.65 10.29
CA SER A 207 9.62 -6.97 9.68
C SER A 207 9.49 -8.09 8.66
N ILE A 208 10.63 -8.50 8.11
CA ILE A 208 10.76 -9.60 7.17
C ILE A 208 11.85 -10.48 7.73
N LYS A 209 11.62 -11.80 7.79
CA LYS A 209 12.65 -12.76 8.23
C LYS A 209 13.91 -12.60 7.37
N ASP A 210 15.08 -12.56 8.01
CA ASP A 210 16.36 -12.33 7.34
C ASP A 210 16.91 -13.57 6.61
N GLU A 211 16.30 -14.74 6.81
CA GLU A 211 16.68 -16.01 6.20
C GLU A 211 15.55 -16.58 5.33
N ALA A 212 15.95 -17.39 4.33
CA ALA A 212 15.01 -18.06 3.45
C ALA A 212 14.20 -19.15 4.20
N PRO A 213 12.87 -19.26 3.99
CA PRO A 213 12.07 -18.39 3.13
C PRO A 213 11.81 -17.03 3.79
N TYR A 214 12.19 -15.94 3.08
CA TYR A 214 11.90 -14.58 3.54
C TYR A 214 10.40 -14.44 3.70
N THR A 215 9.96 -14.12 4.92
CA THR A 215 8.53 -14.08 5.25
C THR A 215 8.25 -12.75 5.94
N PRO A 216 7.44 -11.86 5.35
CA PRO A 216 6.94 -10.68 6.03
C PRO A 216 6.01 -11.06 7.19
N TYR A 217 6.18 -10.39 8.33
CA TYR A 217 5.36 -10.59 9.51
C TYR A 217 5.13 -9.28 10.26
N PHE A 218 4.01 -9.23 10.97
CA PHE A 218 3.70 -8.23 11.98
C PHE A 218 4.05 -8.79 13.35
N ILE A 219 4.58 -7.96 14.25
CA ILE A 219 4.87 -8.36 15.63
C ILE A 219 3.63 -8.05 16.46
N THR A 220 2.90 -9.10 16.80
CA THR A 220 1.68 -9.07 17.63
C THR A 220 2.00 -9.68 18.99
N GLU A 221 0.98 -9.89 19.81
CA GLU A 221 1.09 -10.39 21.17
C GLU A 221 0.45 -11.78 21.31
N THR A 222 0.98 -12.59 22.22
CA THR A 222 0.29 -13.76 22.75
C THR A 222 -0.76 -13.32 23.79
N GLU A 223 -1.60 -14.24 24.27
CA GLU A 223 -2.60 -13.94 25.32
C GLU A 223 -1.97 -13.47 26.66
N ILE A 224 -0.64 -13.59 26.81
CA ILE A 224 0.12 -13.15 27.97
C ILE A 224 1.08 -11.98 27.67
N GLY A 225 0.98 -11.34 26.50
CA GLY A 225 1.76 -10.14 26.13
C GLY A 225 3.16 -10.42 25.57
N GLU A 226 3.49 -11.68 25.29
CA GLU A 226 4.77 -12.03 24.65
C GLU A 226 4.73 -11.75 23.15
N ARG A 227 5.89 -11.46 22.55
CA ARG A 227 6.04 -11.33 21.10
C ARG A 227 5.54 -12.57 20.34
N HIS A 228 4.67 -12.33 19.37
CA HIS A 228 4.23 -13.30 18.36
C HIS A 228 4.48 -12.75 16.96
N GLU A 229 4.97 -13.60 16.05
CA GLU A 229 5.24 -13.22 14.65
C GLU A 229 4.07 -13.63 13.76
N THR A 230 3.17 -12.69 13.46
CA THR A 230 1.95 -12.93 12.68
C THR A 230 2.17 -12.71 11.19
N THR A 231 1.89 -13.74 10.41
CA THR A 231 1.92 -13.68 8.94
C THR A 231 0.62 -13.16 8.34
N ALA A 232 0.65 -12.81 7.04
CA ALA A 232 -0.56 -12.49 6.29
C ALA A 232 -1.56 -13.66 6.23
N ALA A 233 -1.08 -14.91 6.28
CA ALA A 233 -1.94 -16.09 6.29
C ALA A 233 -2.72 -16.21 7.60
N GLU A 234 -2.07 -16.00 8.75
CA GLU A 234 -2.75 -15.99 10.06
C GLU A 234 -3.84 -14.91 10.15
N LEU A 235 -3.57 -13.69 9.67
CA LEU A 235 -4.61 -12.65 9.60
C LEU A 235 -5.75 -13.03 8.64
N ALA A 236 -5.42 -13.64 7.50
CA ALA A 236 -6.42 -14.13 6.56
C ALA A 236 -7.32 -15.22 7.18
N GLU A 237 -6.75 -16.10 8.01
CA GLU A 237 -7.52 -17.10 8.75
C GLU A 237 -8.51 -16.47 9.74
N VAL A 238 -8.15 -15.35 10.37
CA VAL A 238 -9.06 -14.58 11.22
C VAL A 238 -10.24 -14.02 10.42
N PHE A 239 -9.97 -13.41 9.27
CA PHE A 239 -11.02 -12.81 8.43
C PHE A 239 -11.84 -13.84 7.66
N ARG A 240 -11.29 -15.04 7.41
CA ARG A 240 -11.93 -16.12 6.64
C ARG A 240 -12.44 -15.59 5.29
N PHE A 241 -13.70 -15.84 4.95
CA PHE A 241 -14.35 -15.34 3.73
C PHE A 241 -14.94 -13.93 3.88
N ARG A 242 -14.68 -13.26 5.00
CA ARG A 242 -15.24 -11.94 5.35
C ARG A 242 -14.10 -10.96 5.56
N PHE A 243 -13.39 -10.62 4.50
CA PHE A 243 -12.35 -9.59 4.57
C PHE A 243 -12.97 -8.20 4.74
N PRO A 244 -12.36 -7.32 5.54
CA PRO A 244 -12.72 -5.90 5.52
C PRO A 244 -12.51 -5.31 4.13
N LYS A 245 -13.25 -4.25 3.81
CA LYS A 245 -13.12 -3.55 2.52
C LYS A 245 -11.73 -2.93 2.35
N LEU A 246 -11.11 -2.50 3.45
CA LEU A 246 -9.75 -1.99 3.53
C LEU A 246 -9.02 -2.57 4.74
N VAL A 247 -7.84 -3.15 4.51
CA VAL A 247 -6.87 -3.45 5.56
C VAL A 247 -5.83 -2.35 5.58
N PHE A 248 -5.59 -1.73 6.72
CA PHE A 248 -4.59 -0.69 6.91
C PHE A 248 -3.51 -1.20 7.87
N LEU A 249 -2.30 -1.41 7.35
CA LEU A 249 -1.12 -1.85 8.07
C LEU A 249 -0.18 -0.67 8.35
N SER A 250 -0.27 -0.11 9.54
CA SER A 250 0.68 0.87 10.09
C SER A 250 1.86 0.16 10.75
N GLY A 251 2.64 -0.57 9.94
CA GLY A 251 3.86 -1.23 10.40
C GLY A 251 5.01 -1.10 9.41
N CYS A 252 6.23 -0.97 9.93
CA CYS A 252 7.45 -0.86 9.14
C CYS A 252 7.54 -1.98 8.09
N ARG A 253 7.89 -1.66 6.85
CA ARG A 253 8.18 -2.65 5.78
C ARG A 253 7.02 -3.59 5.41
N THR A 254 5.79 -3.35 5.87
CA THR A 254 4.60 -4.15 5.49
C THR A 254 4.26 -4.04 4.01
N GLY A 255 4.68 -2.95 3.37
CA GLY A 255 4.68 -2.73 1.93
C GLY A 255 6.06 -2.91 1.28
N GLN A 256 6.96 -3.71 1.85
CA GLN A 256 8.21 -4.09 1.19
C GLN A 256 8.09 -5.54 0.71
N ALA A 257 8.26 -5.76 -0.59
CA ALA A 257 8.52 -7.09 -1.11
C ALA A 257 9.94 -7.52 -0.72
N ALA A 258 10.18 -8.80 -0.47
CA ALA A 258 11.49 -9.32 -0.09
C ALA A 258 12.18 -10.01 -1.28
N ASP A 259 13.46 -10.35 -1.09
CA ASP A 259 14.25 -11.09 -2.09
C ASP A 259 14.16 -10.48 -3.51
N LYS A 260 14.43 -9.18 -3.62
CA LYS A 260 14.43 -8.43 -4.91
C LYS A 260 13.11 -8.50 -5.70
N GLY A 261 12.01 -8.93 -5.08
CA GLY A 261 10.67 -8.94 -5.67
C GLY A 261 10.16 -10.32 -5.94
N ALA A 262 10.96 -11.33 -5.61
CA ALA A 262 10.54 -12.72 -5.66
C ALA A 262 9.56 -13.05 -4.54
N VAL A 263 9.68 -12.39 -3.38
CA VAL A 263 8.77 -12.62 -2.25
C VAL A 263 7.79 -11.46 -2.13
N PRO A 264 6.47 -11.73 -2.18
CA PRO A 264 5.46 -10.70 -2.04
C PRO A 264 5.55 -10.03 -0.66
N SER A 265 5.27 -8.73 -0.61
CA SER A 265 5.04 -8.01 0.63
C SER A 265 3.87 -8.58 1.41
N MET A 266 3.76 -8.23 2.70
CA MET A 266 2.60 -8.59 3.51
C MET A 266 1.28 -8.11 2.88
N ALA A 267 1.28 -6.91 2.28
CA ALA A 267 0.12 -6.39 1.56
C ALA A 267 -0.25 -7.21 0.33
N GLU A 268 0.71 -7.59 -0.51
CA GLU A 268 0.47 -8.45 -1.68
C GLU A 268 -0.03 -9.84 -1.25
N ALA A 269 0.53 -10.38 -0.17
CA ALA A 269 0.07 -11.65 0.41
C ALA A 269 -1.39 -11.57 0.88
N LEU A 270 -1.80 -10.49 1.56
CA LEU A 270 -3.20 -10.29 1.96
C LEU A 270 -4.15 -10.15 0.76
N ILE A 271 -3.76 -9.44 -0.30
CA ILE A 271 -4.56 -9.35 -1.54
C ILE A 271 -4.72 -10.73 -2.19
N ALA A 272 -3.64 -11.53 -2.21
CA ALA A 272 -3.69 -12.89 -2.71
C ALA A 272 -4.69 -13.76 -1.92
N GLN A 273 -4.71 -13.60 -0.59
CA GLN A 273 -5.62 -14.31 0.33
C GLN A 273 -7.09 -13.86 0.26
N GLY A 274 -7.39 -12.69 -0.31
CA GLY A 274 -8.77 -12.24 -0.50
C GLY A 274 -9.06 -10.80 -0.09
N ALA A 275 -8.09 -10.08 0.47
CA ALA A 275 -8.27 -8.66 0.76
C ALA A 275 -8.55 -7.89 -0.53
N ARG A 276 -9.51 -6.97 -0.47
CA ARG A 276 -9.88 -6.13 -1.62
C ARG A 276 -8.94 -4.95 -1.82
N ALA A 277 -8.55 -4.33 -0.70
CA ALA A 277 -7.62 -3.23 -0.64
C ALA A 277 -6.75 -3.35 0.61
N VAL A 278 -5.46 -3.10 0.45
CA VAL A 278 -4.51 -2.99 1.55
C VAL A 278 -3.78 -1.67 1.42
N LEU A 279 -3.75 -0.90 2.52
CA LEU A 279 -2.92 0.27 2.73
C LEU A 279 -1.72 -0.13 3.59
N SER A 280 -0.48 -0.02 3.11
CA SER A 280 0.71 -0.47 3.86
C SER A 280 1.96 0.35 3.62
N TRP A 281 2.88 0.36 4.59
CA TRP A 281 4.07 1.23 4.59
C TRP A 281 5.27 0.54 3.97
N GLY A 282 5.87 1.18 2.97
CA GLY A 282 7.14 0.72 2.41
C GLY A 282 8.33 0.92 3.36
N ARG A 283 8.37 2.02 4.13
CA ARG A 283 9.54 2.44 4.93
C ARG A 283 9.44 2.02 6.41
N ALA A 284 10.57 1.96 7.10
CA ALA A 284 10.59 2.00 8.56
C ALA A 284 10.07 3.36 9.08
N CYS A 285 9.10 3.34 9.99
CA CYS A 285 8.71 4.49 10.80
C CYS A 285 9.94 4.92 11.61
N GLY A 286 10.38 6.17 11.45
CA GLY A 286 11.62 6.67 12.05
C GLY A 286 11.54 6.72 13.58
N ARG A 287 12.71 6.56 14.23
CA ARG A 287 12.93 6.80 15.67
C ARG A 287 12.43 8.18 16.15
N PRO A 288 12.18 8.37 17.47
CA PRO A 288 11.45 9.53 18.02
C PRO A 288 12.08 10.92 17.83
N ASP A 289 13.34 11.04 17.39
CA ASP A 289 14.08 12.31 17.39
C ASP A 289 13.72 13.32 16.29
N SER A 290 12.57 13.18 15.62
CA SER A 290 12.15 14.15 14.58
C SER A 290 10.70 14.62 14.67
N TYR A 291 10.04 14.46 15.82
CA TYR A 291 8.72 15.05 16.09
C TYR A 291 8.82 16.58 16.31
N SER A 292 9.31 17.31 15.30
CA SER A 292 9.22 18.75 15.24
C SER A 292 7.85 19.14 14.68
N ARG A 293 7.05 19.75 15.56
CA ARG A 293 5.78 20.42 15.28
C ARG A 293 5.82 21.18 13.96
N ARG A 294 5.11 20.68 12.94
CA ARG A 294 4.44 21.44 11.86
C ARG A 294 3.71 20.43 10.98
N ARG A 295 2.42 20.69 10.74
CA ARG A 295 1.54 19.98 9.79
C ARG A 295 2.32 19.41 8.60
N ALA A 296 2.33 18.09 8.42
CA ALA A 296 3.02 17.42 7.33
C ALA A 296 2.04 16.52 6.56
N PRO A 297 1.40 17.01 5.48
CA PRO A 297 0.42 16.20 4.76
C PRO A 297 1.02 15.06 3.92
N LEU A 298 2.36 14.98 3.73
CA LEU A 298 2.93 14.18 2.62
C LEU A 298 4.31 13.55 2.87
N ARG A 299 4.84 13.50 4.10
CA ARG A 299 6.22 13.00 4.32
C ARG A 299 6.35 11.50 4.60
N GLN A 300 5.25 10.77 4.78
CA GLN A 300 5.30 9.34 5.18
C GLN A 300 4.36 8.41 4.41
N ILE A 301 3.60 8.92 3.45
CA ILE A 301 2.66 8.10 2.68
C ILE A 301 3.41 7.47 1.50
N GLY A 302 4.17 6.42 1.78
CA GLY A 302 4.44 5.38 0.79
C GLY A 302 3.25 4.43 0.78
N SER A 303 2.07 4.92 0.41
CA SER A 303 0.82 4.15 0.44
C SER A 303 0.84 3.12 -0.68
N ARG A 304 1.08 1.85 -0.37
CA ARG A 304 0.57 0.80 -1.25
C ARG A 304 -0.94 0.80 -1.09
N ILE A 305 -1.71 1.13 -2.11
CA ILE A 305 -3.15 0.88 -2.16
C ILE A 305 -3.37 -0.14 -3.27
N SER A 306 -3.53 -1.41 -2.93
CA SER A 306 -3.79 -2.46 -3.93
C SER A 306 -5.29 -2.64 -4.11
N ILE A 307 -5.93 -1.94 -5.05
CA ILE A 307 -7.40 -2.01 -5.24
C ILE A 307 -7.73 -2.98 -6.36
N SER A 308 -8.56 -3.99 -6.15
CA SER A 308 -9.26 -4.63 -7.29
C SER A 308 -10.54 -3.86 -7.63
N PRO A 309 -10.68 -3.28 -8.84
CA PRO A 309 -11.93 -2.66 -9.27
C PRO A 309 -12.91 -3.70 -9.82
N SER A 310 -14.20 -3.46 -9.62
CA SER A 310 -15.27 -4.24 -10.25
C SER A 310 -15.31 -3.96 -11.75
N THR A 311 -15.32 -5.00 -12.57
CA THR A 311 -15.73 -4.91 -13.97
C THR A 311 -17.23 -4.69 -14.03
N ARG A 312 -17.65 -3.43 -14.16
CA ARG A 312 -18.81 -2.95 -14.95
C ARG A 312 -18.90 -1.43 -14.88
#